data_AF-A0A8S9S859-F1
#
_entry.id   AF-A0A8S9S859-F1
#
_cell.length_a   1.000
_cell.length_b   1.000
_cell.length_c   1.000
_cell.angle_alpha   90.00
_cell.angle_beta   90.00
_cell.angle_gamma   90.00
#
_symmetry.space_group_name_H-M   'P 1'
#
loop_
_entity.id
_entity.type
_entity.pdbx_description
1 polymer ?
#
loop_
_entity_poly.entity_id
_entity_poly.type
_entity_poly.pdbx_seq_one_letter_code
_entity_poly.pdbx_strand_id
1 'polypeptide(L)'
;MAEEAHKVTLNVYDLSRGLARQLSASFLGKVIEGLYIYDDGFRLVLWFGRMLSPDIAKNLLGSDFAAELSRVTLQEQENGMSKKLMRLIKKVRENDPSYHPMCFLVRQGEQPREGFLLLRHLIEDQMGGSASYVDWILQLHRQIQQNA
;
A
#
# COMPACT_ATOMS: atom_id res chain seq x y z
N MET A 1 28.76 3.30 19.48
CA MET A 1 27.54 4.09 19.28
C MET A 1 26.48 3.13 18.79
N ALA A 2 25.48 2.82 19.61
CA ALA A 2 24.47 1.84 19.28
C ALA A 2 23.44 2.47 18.33
N GLU A 3 23.30 1.94 17.11
CA GLU A 3 22.17 2.25 16.24
C GLU A 3 20.91 1.68 16.89
N GLU A 4 20.03 2.57 17.39
CA GLU A 4 18.66 2.20 17.74
C GLU A 4 17.97 1.66 16.49
N ALA A 5 17.82 0.34 16.44
CA ALA A 5 17.09 -0.35 15.39
C ALA A 5 15.62 0.06 15.43
N HIS A 6 15.27 1.12 14.68
CA HIS A 6 13.90 1.55 14.49
C HIS A 6 13.10 0.37 13.92
N LYS A 7 12.14 -0.14 14.70
CA LYS A 7 11.31 -1.28 14.30
C LYS A 7 10.30 -0.82 13.25
N VAL A 8 10.71 -0.79 11.99
CA VAL A 8 9.82 -0.51 10.86
C VAL A 8 9.00 -1.77 10.55
N THR A 9 7.69 -1.68 10.80
CA THR A 9 6.75 -2.74 10.41
C THR A 9 6.36 -2.53 8.95
N LEU A 10 6.92 -3.36 8.06
CA LEU A 10 6.56 -3.38 6.65
C LEU A 10 5.44 -4.40 6.44
N ASN A 11 4.24 -3.89 6.14
CA ASN A 11 3.09 -4.73 5.85
C ASN A 11 2.94 -4.84 4.33
N VAL A 12 3.02 -6.07 3.81
CA VAL A 12 2.84 -6.37 2.39
C VAL A 12 1.39 -6.80 2.19
N TYR A 13 0.64 -6.09 1.35
CA TYR A 13 -0.74 -6.41 1.02
C TYR A 13 -0.76 -7.20 -0.28
N ASP A 14 -1.02 -8.50 -0.13
CA ASP A 14 -1.27 -9.39 -1.25
C ASP A 14 -2.78 -9.59 -1.39
N LEU A 15 -3.41 -8.80 -2.26
CA LEU A 15 -4.85 -8.96 -2.54
C LEU A 15 -5.14 -10.20 -3.42
N SER A 16 -4.14 -10.72 -4.14
CA SER A 16 -4.32 -11.92 -4.98
C SER A 16 -4.64 -13.17 -4.14
N ARG A 17 -4.27 -13.17 -2.86
CA ARG A 17 -4.46 -14.29 -1.93
C ARG A 17 -5.63 -14.11 -0.95
N GLY A 18 -6.47 -13.08 -1.15
CA GLY A 18 -7.67 -12.86 -0.33
C GLY A 18 -7.39 -12.56 1.15
N LEU A 19 -6.15 -12.21 1.52
CA LEU A 19 -5.74 -11.89 2.89
C LEU A 19 -5.78 -10.38 3.16
N ALA A 20 -6.80 -9.69 2.66
CA ALA A 20 -7.10 -8.29 3.02
C ALA A 20 -7.63 -8.14 4.47
N ARG A 21 -7.44 -9.13 5.34
CA ARG A 21 -7.87 -9.10 6.74
C ARG A 21 -6.89 -8.30 7.61
N GLN A 22 -6.92 -6.98 7.42
CA GLN A 22 -6.50 -5.91 8.34
C GLN A 22 -5.93 -4.77 7.49
N LEU A 23 -6.78 -3.94 6.87
CA LEU A 23 -6.61 -2.47 6.92
C LEU A 23 -7.69 -1.65 6.20
N SER A 24 -8.81 -2.23 5.75
CA SER A 24 -9.85 -1.49 5.01
C SER A 24 -10.40 -0.26 5.80
N ALA A 25 -10.60 -0.35 7.12
CA ALA A 25 -11.07 0.79 7.91
C ALA A 25 -10.01 1.87 8.28
N SER A 26 -8.73 1.74 7.89
CA SER A 26 -7.66 2.64 8.39
C SER A 26 -7.01 3.53 7.33
N PHE A 27 -7.16 3.23 6.03
CA PHE A 27 -6.64 4.11 4.97
C PHE A 27 -7.49 5.37 4.77
N LEU A 28 -8.78 5.30 5.10
CA LEU A 28 -9.71 6.43 5.01
C LEU A 28 -9.60 7.31 6.27
N GLY A 29 -8.88 8.42 6.13
CA GLY A 29 -8.92 9.55 7.08
C GLY A 29 -7.96 9.51 8.26
N LYS A 30 -7.26 8.39 8.51
CA LYS A 30 -6.20 8.33 9.54
C LYS A 30 -4.83 8.54 8.93
N VAL A 31 -4.01 9.36 9.58
CA VAL A 31 -2.62 9.53 9.16
C VAL A 31 -1.84 8.28 9.58
N ILE A 32 -1.18 7.62 8.61
CA ILE A 32 -0.51 6.34 8.85
C ILE A 32 1.00 6.55 8.92
N GLU A 33 1.64 5.87 9.87
CA GLU A 33 3.10 5.75 10.02
C GLU A 33 3.54 4.38 9.47
N GLY A 34 3.47 4.20 8.16
CA GLY A 34 3.72 2.89 7.55
C GLY A 34 4.06 2.96 6.08
N LEU A 35 4.76 1.94 5.61
CA LEU A 35 4.99 1.66 4.20
C LEU A 35 4.19 0.41 3.84
N TYR A 36 3.48 0.49 2.72
CA TYR A 36 2.68 -0.61 2.21
C TYR A 36 3.04 -0.93 0.78
N ILE A 37 3.03 -2.22 0.45
CA ILE A 37 3.15 -2.72 -0.91
C ILE A 37 1.78 -3.21 -1.34
N TYR A 38 1.29 -2.71 -2.46
CA TYR A 38 0.05 -3.10 -3.09
C TYR A 38 0.32 -3.62 -4.50
N ASP A 39 -0.19 -4.80 -4.81
CA ASP A 39 -0.11 -5.40 -6.15
C ASP A 39 -1.53 -5.72 -6.64
N ASP A 40 -1.91 -5.15 -7.79
CA ASP A 40 -3.21 -5.37 -8.43
C ASP A 40 -3.12 -6.35 -9.62
N GLY A 41 -1.96 -6.98 -9.84
CA GLY A 41 -1.71 -7.85 -10.99
C GLY A 41 -1.41 -7.10 -12.30
N PHE A 42 -1.42 -5.76 -12.30
CA PHE A 42 -0.87 -4.92 -13.38
C PHE A 42 0.22 -3.93 -12.91
N ARG A 43 0.15 -3.48 -11.67
CA ARG A 43 0.97 -2.41 -11.07
C ARG A 43 1.39 -2.82 -9.67
N LEU A 44 2.61 -2.45 -9.33
CA LEU A 44 3.11 -2.55 -7.96
C LEU A 44 3.22 -1.16 -7.36
N VAL A 45 2.42 -0.86 -6.34
CA VAL A 45 2.39 0.45 -5.68
C VAL A 45 3.06 0.35 -4.31
N LEU A 46 4.09 1.17 -4.10
CA LEU A 46 4.65 1.44 -2.78
C LEU A 46 3.99 2.70 -2.23
N TRP A 47 3.12 2.51 -1.25
CA TRP A 47 2.37 3.59 -0.62
C TRP A 47 3.06 4.01 0.68
N PHE A 48 3.38 5.30 0.79
CA PHE A 48 4.06 5.90 1.92
C PHE A 48 3.06 6.66 2.79
N GLY A 49 2.89 6.23 4.03
CA GLY A 49 2.06 6.92 5.01
C GLY A 49 2.58 8.32 5.32
N ARG A 50 1.68 9.25 5.56
CA ARG A 50 2.03 10.68 5.74
C ARG A 50 2.85 10.94 7.00
N MET A 51 2.79 10.07 8.00
CA MET A 51 3.62 10.15 9.22
C MET A 51 4.87 9.27 9.16
N LEU A 52 5.18 8.63 8.03
CA LEU A 52 6.41 7.86 7.91
C LEU A 52 7.62 8.76 8.17
N SER A 53 8.49 8.34 9.09
CA SER A 53 9.69 9.11 9.43
C SER A 53 10.52 9.45 8.18
N PRO A 54 10.97 10.72 8.03
CA PRO A 54 11.85 11.13 6.94
C PRO A 54 13.14 10.30 6.86
N ASP A 55 13.68 9.85 7.99
CA ASP A 55 14.87 9.00 8.00
C ASP A 55 14.60 7.62 7.41
N ILE A 56 13.42 7.05 7.69
CA ILE A 56 12.98 5.81 7.06
C ILE A 56 12.81 6.02 5.55
N ALA A 57 12.13 7.09 5.14
CA ALA A 57 11.93 7.39 3.72
C ALA A 57 13.26 7.61 2.99
N LYS A 58 14.21 8.32 3.60
CA LYS A 58 15.56 8.54 3.08
C LYS A 58 16.36 7.24 2.99
N ASN A 59 16.29 6.38 3.99
CA ASN A 59 16.95 5.07 3.94
C ASN A 59 16.40 4.18 2.82
N LEU A 60 15.11 4.32 2.49
CA LEU A 60 14.47 3.53 1.43
C LEU A 60 14.73 4.09 0.03
N LEU A 61 14.65 5.42 -0.14
CA LEU A 61 14.66 6.11 -1.44
C LEU A 61 15.96 6.86 -1.75
N GLY A 62 16.90 6.95 -0.81
CA GLY A 62 18.13 7.73 -0.96
C GLY A 62 17.87 9.24 -0.94
N SER A 63 18.71 10.00 -1.64
CA SER A 63 18.58 11.47 -1.77
C SER A 63 17.27 11.90 -2.43
N ASP A 64 16.67 11.02 -3.22
CA ASP A 64 15.48 11.30 -4.01
C ASP A 64 14.20 11.30 -3.17
N PHE A 65 14.27 10.96 -1.88
CA PHE A 65 13.10 10.99 -0.99
C PHE A 65 12.46 12.38 -0.93
N ALA A 66 13.22 13.46 -1.09
CA ALA A 66 12.69 14.82 -1.06
C ALA A 66 12.00 15.24 -2.37
N ALA A 67 12.18 14.47 -3.44
CA ALA A 67 11.57 14.75 -4.73
C ALA A 67 10.08 14.37 -4.77
N GLU A 68 9.43 14.78 -5.85
CA GLU A 68 8.11 14.30 -6.22
C GLU A 68 8.18 12.80 -6.50
N LEU A 69 7.46 11.98 -5.73
CA LEU A 69 7.57 10.51 -5.82
C LEU A 69 7.24 9.95 -7.20
N SER A 70 6.47 10.66 -8.03
CA SER A 70 6.18 10.30 -9.42
C SER A 70 7.43 10.18 -10.29
N ARG A 71 8.51 10.88 -9.94
CA ARG A 71 9.75 10.98 -10.72
C ARG A 71 10.89 10.14 -10.14
N VAL A 72 10.69 9.57 -8.95
CA VAL A 72 11.71 8.81 -8.25
C VAL A 72 11.76 7.41 -8.83
N THR A 73 12.94 7.00 -9.28
CA THR A 73 13.20 5.62 -9.71
C THR A 73 13.68 4.84 -8.51
N LEU A 74 12.99 3.75 -8.18
CA LEU A 74 13.37 2.92 -7.04
C LEU A 74 14.70 2.21 -7.33
N GLN A 75 15.72 2.53 -6.53
CA GLN A 75 17.05 1.92 -6.61
C GLN A 75 17.45 1.38 -5.24
N GLU A 76 18.18 0.25 -5.24
CA GLU A 76 18.73 -0.31 -4.02
C GLU A 76 19.78 0.64 -3.43
N GLN A 77 19.67 0.93 -2.14
CA GLN A 77 20.60 1.75 -1.37
C GLN A 77 21.56 0.87 -0.56
N GLU A 78 22.73 1.41 -0.18
CA GLU A 78 23.74 0.72 0.63
C GLU A 78 23.35 0.62 2.14
N ASN A 79 22.11 0.20 2.43
CA ASN A 79 21.67 -0.05 3.80
C ASN A 79 20.75 -1.28 3.89
N GLY A 80 20.62 -1.83 5.10
CA GLY A 80 19.84 -3.05 5.32
C GLY A 80 18.34 -2.91 5.03
N MET A 81 17.79 -1.69 5.16
CA MET A 81 16.36 -1.43 4.98
C MET A 81 15.95 -1.43 3.50
N SER A 82 16.68 -0.70 2.66
CA SER A 82 16.47 -0.71 1.21
C SER A 82 16.70 -2.11 0.63
N LYS A 83 17.78 -2.80 1.02
CA LYS A 83 18.03 -4.20 0.64
C LYS A 83 16.90 -5.14 1.04
N LYS A 84 16.25 -4.91 2.19
CA LYS A 84 15.09 -5.70 2.63
C LYS A 84 13.86 -5.41 1.78
N LEU A 85 13.59 -4.14 1.46
CA LEU A 85 12.50 -3.74 0.57
C LEU A 85 12.68 -4.34 -0.83
N MET A 86 13.87 -4.23 -1.42
CA MET A 86 14.18 -4.75 -2.75
C MET A 86 13.99 -6.28 -2.82
N ARG A 87 14.38 -7.01 -1.77
CA ARG A 87 14.12 -8.45 -1.67
C ARG A 87 12.63 -8.78 -1.61
N LEU A 88 11.82 -7.98 -0.90
CA LEU A 88 10.37 -8.17 -0.84
C LEU A 88 9.71 -7.91 -2.19
N ILE A 89 10.11 -6.84 -2.88
CA ILE A 89 9.62 -6.53 -4.24
C ILE A 89 9.99 -7.65 -5.20
N LYS A 90 11.23 -8.15 -5.13
CA LYS A 90 11.66 -9.29 -5.93
C LYS A 90 10.80 -10.52 -5.67
N LYS A 91 10.54 -10.85 -4.41
CA LYS A 91 9.69 -11.97 -4.02
C LYS A 91 8.25 -11.84 -4.54
N VAL A 92 7.68 -10.63 -4.51
CA VAL A 92 6.35 -10.37 -5.08
C VAL A 92 6.35 -10.63 -6.59
N ARG A 93 7.40 -10.21 -7.31
CA ARG A 93 7.55 -10.43 -8.75
C ARG A 93 7.82 -11.88 -9.14
N GLU A 94 8.49 -12.67 -8.29
CA GLU A 94 8.77 -14.08 -8.55
C GLU A 94 7.50 -14.95 -8.65
N ASN A 95 6.37 -14.46 -8.14
CA ASN A 95 5.09 -15.17 -8.24
C ASN A 95 4.59 -15.31 -9.69
N ASP A 96 4.95 -14.39 -10.59
CA ASP A 96 4.64 -14.48 -12.01
C ASP A 96 5.81 -13.94 -12.86
N PRO A 97 6.68 -14.81 -13.39
CA PRO A 97 7.85 -14.40 -14.18
C PRO A 97 7.51 -13.70 -15.50
N SER A 98 6.29 -13.88 -16.02
CA SER A 98 5.84 -13.22 -17.25
C SER A 98 5.37 -11.79 -16.97
N TYR A 99 5.22 -11.44 -15.70
CA TYR A 99 4.66 -10.20 -15.23
C TYR A 99 5.75 -9.33 -14.57
N HIS A 100 6.06 -8.20 -15.21
CA HIS A 100 7.06 -7.25 -14.73
C HIS A 100 6.39 -5.89 -14.43
N PRO A 101 5.68 -5.75 -13.30
CA PRO A 101 4.94 -4.53 -13.02
C PRO A 101 5.85 -3.33 -12.86
N MET A 102 5.44 -2.23 -13.50
CA MET A 102 5.98 -0.91 -13.20
C MET A 102 5.72 -0.58 -11.73
N CYS A 103 6.77 -0.19 -11.02
CA CYS A 103 6.68 0.17 -9.61
C CYS A 103 6.35 1.66 -9.48
N PHE A 104 5.27 1.97 -8.78
CA PHE A 104 4.81 3.33 -8.52
C PHE A 104 5.01 3.70 -7.07
N LEU A 105 5.56 4.87 -6.84
CA LEU A 105 5.67 5.46 -5.50
C LEU A 105 4.59 6.53 -5.34
N VAL A 106 3.88 6.50 -4.21
CA VAL A 106 2.81 7.47 -3.89
C VAL A 106 2.77 7.76 -2.39
N ARG A 107 2.49 9.01 -2.02
CA ARG A 107 2.28 9.40 -0.62
C ARG A 107 0.80 9.44 -0.27
N GLN A 108 0.51 9.22 1.01
CA GLN A 108 -0.80 9.49 1.57
C GLN A 108 -1.20 10.96 1.39
N GLY A 109 -2.39 11.21 0.86
CA GLY A 109 -2.91 12.54 0.56
C GLY A 109 -2.49 13.10 -0.80
N GLU A 110 -1.67 12.38 -1.58
CA GLU A 110 -1.24 12.80 -2.91
C GLU A 110 -2.35 12.58 -3.96
N GLN A 111 -3.41 13.37 -3.87
CA GLN A 111 -4.53 13.31 -4.81
C GLN A 111 -4.20 14.03 -6.13
N PRO A 112 -4.65 13.51 -7.29
CA PRO A 112 -5.53 12.35 -7.48
C PRO A 112 -4.79 11.00 -7.58
N ARG A 113 -3.45 10.98 -7.50
CA ARG A 113 -2.64 9.77 -7.73
C ARG A 113 -2.93 8.68 -6.72
N GLU A 114 -3.03 9.02 -5.44
CA GLU A 114 -3.40 8.07 -4.38
C GLU A 114 -4.77 7.42 -4.66
N GLY A 115 -5.76 8.22 -5.05
CA GLY A 115 -7.09 7.74 -5.43
C GLY A 115 -7.03 6.77 -6.61
N PHE A 116 -6.26 7.10 -7.65
CA PHE A 116 -6.13 6.30 -8.87
C PHE A 116 -5.30 5.03 -8.70
N LEU A 117 -4.24 5.07 -7.88
CA LEU A 117 -3.31 3.96 -7.72
C LEU A 117 -3.76 2.96 -6.66
N LEU A 118 -4.39 3.42 -5.58
CA LEU A 118 -4.73 2.57 -4.44
C LEU A 118 -6.21 2.63 -4.06
N LEU A 119 -6.73 3.80 -3.65
CA LEU A 119 -7.98 3.84 -2.88
C LEU A 119 -9.19 3.32 -3.65
N ARG A 120 -9.28 3.57 -4.95
CA ARG A 120 -10.40 3.06 -5.78
C ARG A 120 -10.42 1.53 -5.94
N HIS A 121 -9.29 0.86 -5.65
CA HIS A 121 -9.18 -0.59 -5.77
C HIS A 121 -9.37 -1.30 -4.42
N LEU A 122 -9.59 -0.56 -3.33
CA LEU A 122 -9.98 -1.10 -2.02
C LEU A 122 -11.49 -1.41 -2.00
N ILE A 123 -11.87 -2.50 -2.68
CA ILE A 123 -13.27 -2.83 -3.00
C ILE A 123 -14.17 -3.09 -1.78
N GLU A 124 -13.59 -3.36 -0.61
CA GLU A 124 -14.36 -3.56 0.62
C GLU A 124 -14.84 -2.23 1.22
N ASP A 125 -14.15 -1.13 0.91
CA ASP A 125 -14.40 0.18 1.48
C ASP A 125 -15.38 1.01 0.66
N GLN A 126 -16.10 1.88 1.35
CA GLN A 126 -16.98 2.86 0.72
C GLN A 126 -16.13 3.92 0.00
N MET A 127 -16.29 4.03 -1.32
CA MET A 127 -15.61 5.01 -2.16
C MET A 127 -16.58 5.62 -3.18
N GLY A 128 -16.61 6.95 -3.30
CA GLY A 128 -17.37 7.62 -4.36
C GLY A 128 -18.88 7.36 -4.35
N GLY A 129 -19.49 7.10 -3.18
CA GLY A 129 -20.93 6.84 -3.04
C GLY A 129 -21.34 5.38 -3.21
N SER A 130 -20.40 4.44 -3.39
CA SER A 130 -20.70 3.00 -3.35
C SER A 130 -21.00 2.52 -1.92
N ALA A 131 -21.72 1.40 -1.81
CA ALA A 131 -21.86 0.67 -0.55
C ALA A 131 -20.55 -0.05 -0.21
N SER A 132 -20.16 -0.07 1.06
CA SER A 132 -19.08 -0.94 1.53
C SER A 132 -19.49 -2.41 1.51
N TYR A 133 -18.54 -3.33 1.67
CA TYR A 133 -18.85 -4.75 1.84
C TYR A 133 -19.80 -5.00 3.02
N VAL A 134 -19.60 -4.29 4.14
CA VAL A 134 -20.47 -4.39 5.33
C VAL A 134 -21.88 -3.90 5.01
N ASP A 135 -22.01 -2.77 4.32
CA ASP A 135 -23.31 -2.24 3.91
C ASP A 135 -24.05 -3.22 2.99
N TRP A 136 -23.32 -3.84 2.06
CA TRP A 136 -23.87 -4.84 1.15
C TRP A 136 -24.38 -6.08 1.89
N ILE A 137 -23.61 -6.62 2.85
CA ILE A 137 -24.05 -7.75 3.68
C ILE A 137 -25.28 -7.39 4.51
N LEU A 138 -25.32 -6.19 5.10
CA LEU A 138 -26.48 -5.72 5.86
C LEU A 138 -27.73 -5.56 4.97
N GLN A 139 -27.55 -5.08 3.74
CA GLN A 139 -28.63 -5.00 2.76
C GLN A 139 -29.15 -6.39 2.40
N LEU A 140 -28.25 -7.34 2.12
CA LEU A 140 -28.62 -8.72 1.79
C LEU A 140 -29.38 -9.38 2.95
N HIS A 141 -28.92 -9.22 4.18
CA HIS A 141 -29.59 -9.75 5.37
C HIS A 141 -31.02 -9.19 5.51
N ARG A 142 -31.22 -7.88 5.30
CA ARG A 142 -32.56 -7.26 5.33
C ARG A 142 -33.48 -7.83 4.26
N GLN A 143 -32.98 -8.06 3.05
CA GLN A 143 -33.77 -8.66 1.95
C GLN A 143 -34.21 -10.09 2.26
N ILE A 144 -33.33 -10.90 2.87
CA ILE A 144 -33.67 -12.27 3.27
C ILE A 144 -34.81 -12.27 4.31
N GLN A 145 -34.74 -11.39 5.31
CA GLN A 145 -35.76 -11.30 6.36
C GLN A 145 -37.13 -10.81 5.86
N GLN A 146 -37.15 -9.96 4.81
CA GLN A 146 -38.40 -9.46 4.23
C GLN A 146 -39.09 -10.47 3.30
N ASN A 147 -38.32 -11.43 2.77
CA ASN A 147 -38.79 -12.45 1.84
C ASN A 147 -39.07 -13.80 2.52
N ALA A 148 -38.91 -13.88 3.85
CA ALA A 148 -39.22 -15.05 4.69
C ALA A 148 -40.61 -14.87 5.34
#